data_AF-E4T1N8-F1
#
_entry.id   AF-E4T1N8-F1
#
_cell.length_a   1.000
_cell.length_b   1.000
_cell.length_c   1.000
_cell.angle_alpha   90.00
_cell.angle_beta   90.00
_cell.angle_gamma   90.00
#
_symmetry.space_group_name_H-M   'P 1'
#
loop_
_entity.id
_entity.type
_entity.pdbx_description
1 polymer ?
#
loop_
_entity_poly.entity_id
_entity_poly.type
_entity_poly.pdbx_seq_one_letter_code
_entity_poly.pdbx_strand_id
1 'polypeptide(L)'
;MSMKTNLFFCILVIASAVTFASCSKDDESTITKKEYTGIYFMDTDNEDIETIAIAGGTPKALASGISGAGIAYDKVNEKIYYSDFADSDTPNGKIWKMDVGGTNPKVLVSGIQDPHSIALDLTNGKVYWGDGDGNVSRCNLNGDSLVTGFIKIDGGAIRSMALDPINKKLYFCDTNNNNLYMSNQDGSSTSIILSGYYGYAIAVDNKNNKIYFDAQSDDGTVSGLYRANLDGTNPVEIDNTQSRIYGIALDVENSKVYWSGRDTKEIYQANLNGTKKVTLATGLGKPRGIFLKY
;
A
#
# COMPACT_ATOMS: atom_id res chain seq x y z
N MET A 1 -15.29 -10.64 94.64
CA MET A 1 -15.69 -9.21 94.69
C MET A 1 -14.52 -8.41 94.15
N SER A 2 -14.72 -7.68 93.04
CA SER A 2 -13.81 -6.69 92.40
C SER A 2 -12.33 -7.06 92.19
N MET A 3 -11.76 -7.11 90.98
CA MET A 3 -11.58 -6.08 89.93
C MET A 3 -10.07 -5.73 89.83
N LYS A 4 -9.63 -5.48 88.59
CA LYS A 4 -8.44 -4.72 88.16
C LYS A 4 -7.13 -5.49 87.90
N THR A 5 -6.99 -5.91 86.64
CA THR A 5 -6.03 -5.37 85.63
C THR A 5 -4.93 -4.43 86.17
N ASN A 6 -3.66 -4.54 85.79
CA ASN A 6 -3.17 -4.43 84.42
C ASN A 6 -1.71 -4.84 84.24
N LEU A 7 -1.41 -5.09 82.97
CA LEU A 7 -0.24 -5.60 82.27
C LEU A 7 1.09 -4.82 82.38
N PHE A 8 2.10 -5.42 81.72
CA PHE A 8 3.43 -4.95 81.23
C PHE A 8 4.62 -5.46 82.05
N PHE A 9 5.75 -5.91 81.49
CA PHE A 9 6.38 -5.82 80.16
C PHE A 9 7.26 -7.09 80.02
N CYS A 10 7.47 -7.64 78.82
CA CYS A 10 8.73 -8.33 78.53
C CYS A 10 9.03 -8.29 77.03
N ILE A 11 10.22 -7.80 76.71
CA ILE A 11 10.79 -7.64 75.38
C ILE A 11 11.40 -8.97 74.94
N LEU A 12 11.16 -9.38 73.69
CA LEU A 12 12.05 -10.28 72.97
C LEU A 12 12.10 -9.90 71.49
N VAL A 13 13.31 -9.68 71.00
CA VAL A 13 13.65 -9.33 69.60
C VAL A 13 13.81 -10.61 68.79
N ILE A 14 13.13 -10.75 67.64
CA ILE A 14 13.57 -11.62 66.54
C ILE A 14 13.26 -10.95 65.19
N ALA A 15 14.26 -10.90 64.32
CA ALA A 15 14.27 -10.31 62.99
C ALA A 15 13.24 -10.95 62.04
N SER A 16 12.51 -10.11 61.30
CA SER A 16 11.56 -10.51 60.26
C SER A 16 12.28 -10.80 58.94
N ALA A 17 12.14 -12.03 58.44
CA ALA A 17 12.57 -12.43 57.11
C ALA A 17 11.73 -11.73 56.02
N VAL A 18 12.40 -11.15 55.04
CA VAL A 18 11.81 -10.58 53.82
C VAL A 18 11.36 -11.73 52.93
N THR A 19 10.05 -11.87 52.70
CA THR A 19 9.51 -12.75 51.66
C THR A 19 9.29 -11.91 50.40
N PHE A 20 10.08 -12.16 49.36
CA PHE A 20 9.78 -11.64 48.03
C PHE A 20 8.60 -12.42 47.47
N ALA A 21 7.45 -11.77 47.35
CA ALA A 21 6.37 -12.27 46.51
C ALA A 21 6.87 -12.27 45.06
N SER A 22 6.98 -13.44 44.45
CA SER A 22 7.21 -13.57 43.02
C SER A 22 6.01 -12.96 42.30
N CYS A 23 6.22 -11.84 41.60
CA CYS A 23 5.25 -11.35 40.65
C CYS A 23 5.06 -12.43 39.59
N SER A 24 3.80 -12.84 39.40
CA SER A 24 3.37 -13.76 38.36
C SER A 24 3.89 -13.29 37.01
N LYS A 25 4.28 -14.26 36.16
CA LYS A 25 4.57 -14.04 34.75
C LYS A 25 3.45 -13.17 34.17
N ASP A 26 3.80 -11.97 33.74
CA ASP A 26 2.91 -11.15 32.94
C ASP A 26 2.49 -11.98 31.73
N ASP A 27 1.17 -11.99 31.50
CA ASP A 27 0.53 -12.48 30.28
C ASP A 27 1.21 -11.81 29.08
N GLU A 28 2.16 -12.51 28.44
CA GLU A 28 2.41 -12.31 27.03
C GLU A 28 1.13 -12.75 26.32
N SER A 29 0.17 -11.82 26.19
CA SER A 29 -0.87 -11.95 25.20
C SER A 29 -0.14 -12.20 23.87
N THR A 30 -0.24 -13.43 23.37
CA THR A 30 0.26 -13.78 22.04
C THR A 30 -0.53 -12.95 21.05
N ILE A 31 -0.04 -11.76 20.72
CA ILE A 31 -0.52 -10.99 19.59
C ILE A 31 -0.13 -11.84 18.39
N THR A 32 -1.08 -12.63 17.89
CA THR A 32 -0.90 -13.38 16.65
C THR A 32 -0.60 -12.33 15.58
N LYS A 33 0.65 -12.28 15.13
CA LYS A 33 1.04 -11.41 14.03
C LYS A 33 0.12 -11.72 12.86
N LYS A 34 -0.50 -10.68 12.29
CA LYS A 34 -1.38 -10.86 11.14
C LYS A 34 -0.49 -11.28 9.98
N GLU A 35 -0.56 -12.54 9.59
CA GLU A 35 0.23 -13.09 8.49
C GLU A 35 -0.51 -12.90 7.17
N TYR A 36 0.17 -12.36 6.15
CA TYR A 36 -0.39 -12.29 4.81
C TYR A 36 -0.45 -13.69 4.20
N THR A 37 -1.56 -14.02 3.54
CA THR A 37 -1.79 -15.34 2.93
C THR A 37 -1.64 -15.31 1.42
N GLY A 38 -1.87 -14.16 0.79
CA GLY A 38 -1.85 -14.05 -0.67
C GLY A 38 -1.48 -12.68 -1.19
N ILE A 39 -1.02 -12.70 -2.44
CA ILE A 39 -0.75 -11.54 -3.28
C ILE A 39 -1.82 -11.51 -4.36
N TYR A 40 -2.39 -10.34 -4.59
CA TYR A 40 -3.41 -10.11 -5.61
C TYR A 40 -2.90 -9.03 -6.55
N PHE A 41 -3.03 -9.24 -7.85
CA PHE A 41 -2.52 -8.31 -8.85
C PHE A 41 -3.38 -8.33 -10.11
N MET A 42 -3.27 -7.27 -10.91
CA MET A 42 -3.86 -7.26 -12.26
C MET A 42 -2.86 -7.76 -13.29
N ASP A 43 -3.31 -8.56 -14.25
CA ASP A 43 -2.54 -8.93 -15.42
C ASP A 43 -3.27 -8.49 -16.69
N THR A 44 -2.69 -7.50 -17.39
CA THR A 44 -3.41 -6.84 -18.50
C THR A 44 -3.42 -7.64 -19.79
N ASP A 45 -2.42 -8.49 -20.05
CA ASP A 45 -2.46 -9.29 -21.29
C ASP A 45 -3.39 -10.50 -21.11
N ASN A 46 -3.59 -10.97 -19.86
CA ASN A 46 -4.57 -11.99 -19.51
C ASN A 46 -5.98 -11.41 -19.28
N GLU A 47 -6.08 -10.08 -19.16
CA GLU A 47 -7.30 -9.32 -18.86
C GLU A 47 -7.99 -9.79 -17.58
N ASP A 48 -7.22 -10.05 -16.52
CA ASP A 48 -7.73 -10.54 -15.26
C ASP A 48 -7.12 -9.86 -14.02
N ILE A 49 -7.79 -10.07 -12.89
CA ILE A 49 -7.18 -9.99 -11.57
C ILE A 49 -6.82 -11.42 -11.18
N GLU A 50 -5.58 -11.64 -10.79
CA GLU A 50 -5.06 -12.92 -10.36
C GLU A 50 -4.64 -12.90 -8.89
N THR A 51 -4.52 -14.09 -8.30
CA THR A 51 -3.93 -14.28 -6.97
C THR A 51 -2.90 -15.41 -6.95
N ILE A 52 -1.86 -15.22 -6.14
CA ILE A 52 -0.86 -16.23 -5.78
C ILE A 52 -0.73 -16.30 -4.25
N ALA A 53 -0.29 -17.46 -3.75
CA ALA A 53 0.08 -17.58 -2.33
C ALA A 53 1.24 -16.64 -1.99
N ILE A 54 1.33 -16.19 -0.73
CA ILE A 54 2.42 -15.29 -0.29
C ILE A 54 3.82 -15.89 -0.50
N ALA A 55 3.91 -17.22 -0.48
CA ALA A 55 5.14 -17.98 -0.72
C ALA A 55 5.47 -18.16 -2.21
N GLY A 56 4.63 -17.64 -3.11
CA GLY A 56 4.71 -17.85 -4.56
C GLY A 56 3.98 -19.10 -5.03
N GLY A 57 4.12 -19.41 -6.32
CA GLY A 57 3.49 -20.56 -6.98
C GLY A 57 2.76 -20.17 -8.26
N THR A 58 1.84 -21.02 -8.70
CA THR A 58 1.06 -20.78 -9.92
C THR A 58 -0.07 -19.77 -9.65
N PRO A 59 -0.13 -18.66 -10.40
CA PRO A 59 -1.24 -17.73 -10.36
C PRO A 59 -2.58 -18.35 -10.72
N LYS A 60 -3.63 -17.79 -10.15
CA LYS A 60 -5.01 -18.18 -10.41
C LYS A 60 -5.84 -16.95 -10.71
N ALA A 61 -6.53 -16.95 -11.84
CA ALA A 61 -7.52 -15.95 -12.17
C ALA A 61 -8.62 -15.89 -11.09
N LEU A 62 -8.91 -14.68 -10.62
CA LEU A 62 -9.95 -14.35 -9.65
C LEU A 62 -11.18 -13.76 -10.35
N ALA A 63 -10.95 -12.88 -11.33
CA ALA A 63 -11.97 -12.23 -12.15
C ALA A 63 -11.38 -11.86 -13.52
N SER A 64 -12.16 -11.96 -14.59
CA SER A 64 -11.72 -11.75 -15.98
C SER A 64 -12.43 -10.56 -16.65
N GLY A 65 -11.93 -10.13 -17.81
CA GLY A 65 -12.45 -8.99 -18.57
C GLY A 65 -12.08 -7.65 -17.92
N ILE A 66 -10.92 -7.57 -17.28
CA ILE A 66 -10.43 -6.40 -16.54
C ILE A 66 -9.16 -5.90 -17.21
N SER A 67 -9.13 -4.62 -17.58
CA SER A 67 -7.98 -4.00 -18.23
C SER A 67 -7.61 -2.72 -17.51
N GLY A 68 -6.59 -2.72 -16.66
CA GLY A 68 -6.29 -1.53 -15.86
C GLY A 68 -4.90 -1.54 -15.26
N ALA A 69 -4.64 -0.64 -14.31
CA ALA A 69 -3.32 -0.53 -13.69
C ALA A 69 -3.32 -0.38 -12.17
N GLY A 70 -4.27 0.37 -11.59
CA GLY A 70 -4.41 0.50 -10.13
C GLY A 70 -5.38 -0.52 -9.52
N ILE A 71 -4.98 -1.10 -8.39
CA ILE A 71 -5.83 -1.97 -7.56
C ILE A 71 -5.57 -1.65 -6.09
N ALA A 72 -6.62 -1.63 -5.28
CA ALA A 72 -6.51 -1.40 -3.84
C ALA A 72 -7.53 -2.25 -3.07
N TYR A 73 -7.17 -2.61 -1.84
CA TYR A 73 -7.93 -3.53 -1.01
C TYR A 73 -8.48 -2.85 0.24
N ASP A 74 -9.80 -2.83 0.34
CA ASP A 74 -10.52 -2.51 1.56
C ASP A 74 -10.59 -3.77 2.43
N LYS A 75 -9.59 -3.90 3.29
CA LYS A 75 -9.47 -4.98 4.28
C LYS A 75 -10.53 -4.97 5.38
N VAL A 76 -11.33 -3.91 5.49
CA VAL A 76 -12.39 -3.80 6.50
C VAL A 76 -13.68 -4.40 5.95
N ASN A 77 -14.00 -4.12 4.68
CA ASN A 77 -15.23 -4.56 4.04
C ASN A 77 -15.04 -5.72 3.04
N GLU A 78 -13.81 -6.24 2.94
CA GLU A 78 -13.40 -7.30 2.01
C GLU A 78 -13.74 -6.96 0.54
N LYS A 79 -13.37 -5.75 0.12
CA LYS A 79 -13.63 -5.22 -1.24
C LYS A 79 -12.34 -4.89 -1.97
N ILE A 80 -12.36 -5.10 -3.28
CA ILE A 80 -11.32 -4.66 -4.20
C ILE A 80 -11.86 -3.46 -4.98
N TYR A 81 -11.04 -2.43 -5.11
CA TYR A 81 -11.25 -1.29 -5.99
C TYR A 81 -10.18 -1.32 -7.06
N TYR A 82 -10.57 -1.18 -8.32
CA TYR A 82 -9.61 -1.26 -9.43
C TYR A 82 -9.95 -0.28 -10.55
N SER A 83 -8.91 0.22 -11.22
CA SER A 83 -9.06 1.04 -12.40
C SER A 83 -9.27 0.15 -13.61
N ASP A 84 -9.98 0.67 -14.59
CA ASP A 84 -10.24 -0.02 -15.84
C ASP A 84 -10.18 1.01 -16.95
N PHE A 85 -9.36 0.74 -17.96
CA PHE A 85 -9.14 1.59 -19.12
C PHE A 85 -10.38 1.64 -20.00
N ALA A 86 -10.38 2.56 -20.96
CA ALA A 86 -11.41 2.60 -21.98
C ALA A 86 -11.38 1.30 -22.81
N ASP A 87 -12.56 0.83 -23.20
CA ASP A 87 -12.74 -0.31 -24.10
C ASP A 87 -13.40 0.15 -25.42
N SER A 88 -13.64 -0.76 -26.35
CA SER A 88 -14.24 -0.44 -27.65
C SER A 88 -15.66 0.12 -27.55
N ASP A 89 -16.37 -0.17 -26.46
CA ASP A 89 -17.78 0.17 -26.29
C ASP A 89 -17.95 1.44 -25.43
N THR A 90 -16.95 1.77 -24.62
CA THR A 90 -16.92 2.91 -23.72
C THR A 90 -15.60 3.67 -23.86
N PRO A 91 -15.59 4.85 -24.53
CA PRO A 91 -14.36 5.56 -24.88
C PRO A 91 -13.63 6.17 -23.67
N ASN A 92 -14.20 6.04 -22.47
CA ASN A 92 -13.65 6.55 -21.23
C ASN A 92 -13.59 5.41 -20.20
N GLY A 93 -12.53 5.39 -19.40
CA GLY A 93 -12.31 4.40 -18.36
C GLY A 93 -13.23 4.56 -17.14
N LYS A 94 -13.11 3.59 -16.24
CA LYS A 94 -13.96 3.40 -15.07
C LYS A 94 -13.12 3.12 -13.82
N ILE A 95 -13.71 3.42 -12.66
CA ILE A 95 -13.29 2.83 -11.39
C ILE A 95 -14.35 1.82 -11.01
N TRP A 96 -13.93 0.61 -10.68
CA TRP A 96 -14.80 -0.48 -10.27
C TRP A 96 -14.61 -0.82 -8.80
N LYS A 97 -15.60 -1.52 -8.26
CA LYS A 97 -15.58 -2.15 -6.94
C LYS A 97 -16.14 -3.56 -7.04
N MET A 98 -15.51 -4.52 -6.38
CA MET A 98 -16.01 -5.89 -6.28
C MET A 98 -15.70 -6.52 -4.92
N ASP A 99 -16.23 -7.71 -4.65
CA ASP A 99 -15.87 -8.50 -3.49
C ASP A 99 -14.47 -9.09 -3.67
N VAL A 100 -13.70 -9.24 -2.59
CA VAL A 100 -12.33 -9.79 -2.65
C VAL A 100 -12.26 -11.20 -3.26
N GLY A 101 -13.39 -11.92 -3.27
CA GLY A 101 -13.53 -13.22 -3.92
C GLY A 101 -13.80 -13.16 -5.43
N GLY A 102 -13.73 -11.98 -6.06
CA GLY A 102 -13.94 -11.81 -7.51
C GLY A 102 -15.41 -11.76 -7.94
N THR A 103 -16.33 -11.50 -7.02
CA THR A 103 -17.79 -11.50 -7.29
C THR A 103 -18.40 -10.12 -7.08
N ASN A 104 -19.64 -9.94 -7.56
CA ASN A 104 -20.41 -8.70 -7.42
C ASN A 104 -19.70 -7.42 -7.94
N PRO A 105 -19.13 -7.42 -9.16
CA PRO A 105 -18.50 -6.23 -9.72
C PRO A 105 -19.54 -5.13 -9.96
N LYS A 106 -19.16 -3.90 -9.62
CA LYS A 106 -19.99 -2.70 -9.79
C LYS A 106 -19.12 -1.53 -10.26
N VAL A 107 -19.60 -0.80 -11.26
CA VAL A 107 -19.00 0.48 -11.64
C VAL A 107 -19.23 1.46 -10.49
N LEU A 108 -18.13 2.06 -10.01
CA LEU A 108 -18.15 3.09 -8.98
C LEU A 108 -18.21 4.48 -9.62
N VAL A 109 -17.37 4.71 -10.64
CA VAL A 109 -17.28 5.96 -11.39
C VAL A 109 -16.98 5.61 -12.85
N SER A 110 -17.57 6.36 -13.79
CA SER A 110 -17.34 6.22 -15.23
C SER A 110 -16.95 7.56 -15.85
N GLY A 111 -16.42 7.55 -17.07
CA GLY A 111 -16.15 8.78 -17.80
C GLY A 111 -14.78 9.40 -17.49
N ILE A 112 -13.82 8.58 -17.05
CA ILE A 112 -12.49 9.04 -16.65
C ILE A 112 -11.50 8.84 -17.80
N GLN A 113 -10.68 9.86 -18.09
CA GLN A 113 -9.63 9.76 -19.11
C GLN A 113 -8.44 8.95 -18.58
N ASP A 114 -8.26 7.72 -19.05
CA ASP A 114 -7.10 6.88 -18.72
C ASP A 114 -6.83 6.76 -17.18
N PRO A 115 -7.81 6.23 -16.40
CA PRO A 115 -7.66 6.07 -14.96
C PRO A 115 -6.58 5.05 -14.64
N HIS A 116 -5.63 5.44 -13.79
CA HIS A 116 -4.47 4.61 -13.49
C HIS A 116 -4.44 4.14 -12.04
N SER A 117 -3.71 4.80 -11.15
CA SER A 117 -3.57 4.32 -9.77
C SER A 117 -4.83 4.52 -8.93
N ILE A 118 -5.01 3.68 -7.92
CA ILE A 118 -6.05 3.78 -6.91
C ILE A 118 -5.42 3.75 -5.52
N ALA A 119 -5.86 4.63 -4.63
CA ALA A 119 -5.55 4.59 -3.21
C ALA A 119 -6.81 4.72 -2.36
N LEU A 120 -6.82 4.10 -1.17
CA LEU A 120 -7.95 4.10 -0.25
C LEU A 120 -7.59 4.78 1.06
N ASP A 121 -8.43 5.70 1.49
CA ASP A 121 -8.46 6.20 2.86
C ASP A 121 -9.62 5.53 3.57
N LEU A 122 -9.35 4.37 4.18
CA LEU A 122 -10.37 3.57 4.87
C LEU A 122 -10.89 4.26 6.14
N THR A 123 -10.09 5.14 6.75
CA THR A 123 -10.48 5.87 7.96
C THR A 123 -11.57 6.89 7.66
N ASN A 124 -11.43 7.63 6.56
CA ASN A 124 -12.41 8.64 6.13
C ASN A 124 -13.36 8.16 5.03
N GLY A 125 -13.26 6.88 4.64
CA GLY A 125 -14.14 6.27 3.66
C GLY A 125 -14.01 6.87 2.26
N LYS A 126 -12.79 7.11 1.77
CA LYS A 126 -12.54 7.67 0.43
C LYS A 126 -11.77 6.74 -0.51
N VAL A 127 -12.08 6.85 -1.79
CA VAL A 127 -11.29 6.32 -2.91
C VAL A 127 -10.66 7.49 -3.65
N TYR A 128 -9.38 7.39 -3.97
CA TYR A 128 -8.63 8.34 -4.78
C TYR A 128 -8.14 7.64 -6.05
N TRP A 129 -8.09 8.36 -7.16
CA TRP A 129 -7.46 7.88 -8.40
C TRP A 129 -6.76 8.98 -9.17
N GLY A 130 -5.77 8.57 -9.96
CA GLY A 130 -5.04 9.42 -10.90
C GLY A 130 -5.52 9.16 -12.32
N ASP A 131 -5.43 10.17 -13.18
CA ASP A 131 -5.85 10.06 -14.57
C ASP A 131 -4.87 10.71 -15.57
N GLY A 132 -5.06 10.41 -16.85
CA GLY A 132 -4.19 10.85 -17.94
C GLY A 132 -4.25 12.35 -18.22
N ASP A 133 -5.27 13.04 -17.71
CA ASP A 133 -5.39 14.48 -17.76
C ASP A 133 -4.66 15.15 -16.60
N GLY A 134 -3.89 14.44 -15.79
CA GLY A 134 -3.09 15.02 -14.70
C GLY A 134 -3.92 15.38 -13.48
N ASN A 135 -5.11 14.78 -13.32
CA ASN A 135 -5.91 14.96 -12.11
C ASN A 135 -5.59 13.87 -11.08
N VAL A 136 -5.64 14.26 -9.82
CA VAL A 136 -6.06 13.37 -8.73
C VAL A 136 -7.51 13.70 -8.43
N SER A 137 -8.37 12.69 -8.43
CA SER A 137 -9.80 12.80 -8.16
C SER A 137 -10.19 11.86 -7.01
N ARG A 138 -11.34 12.09 -6.38
CA ARG A 138 -11.80 11.27 -5.25
C ARG A 138 -13.32 11.18 -5.13
N CYS A 139 -13.80 10.13 -4.47
CA CYS A 139 -15.20 9.96 -4.05
C CYS A 139 -15.26 9.18 -2.73
N ASN A 140 -16.46 8.98 -2.17
CA ASN A 140 -16.67 8.06 -1.06
C ASN A 140 -16.53 6.59 -1.51
N LEU A 141 -16.29 5.66 -0.57
CA LEU A 141 -16.19 4.21 -0.84
C LEU A 141 -17.43 3.61 -1.55
N ASN A 142 -18.57 4.30 -1.52
CA ASN A 142 -19.81 3.92 -2.20
C ASN A 142 -20.03 4.63 -3.55
N GLY A 143 -19.13 5.53 -3.95
CA GLY A 143 -19.16 6.28 -5.21
C GLY A 143 -19.82 7.66 -5.12
N ASP A 144 -20.44 8.02 -3.99
CA ASP A 144 -21.03 9.36 -3.83
C ASP A 144 -19.96 10.44 -3.57
N SER A 145 -20.37 11.71 -3.52
CA SER A 145 -19.50 12.84 -3.18
C SER A 145 -18.27 12.94 -4.09
N LEU A 146 -18.48 12.73 -5.40
CA LEU A 146 -17.45 12.81 -6.44
C LEU A 146 -16.85 14.21 -6.53
N VAL A 147 -15.52 14.29 -6.49
CA VAL A 147 -14.72 15.49 -6.75
C VAL A 147 -13.67 15.16 -7.80
N THR A 148 -13.84 15.73 -8.99
CA THR A 148 -12.88 15.61 -10.11
C THR A 148 -11.85 16.73 -10.04
N GLY A 149 -10.59 16.45 -10.38
CA GLY A 149 -9.54 17.49 -10.37
C GLY A 149 -9.28 18.06 -8.98
N PHE A 150 -9.45 17.24 -7.94
CA PHE A 150 -9.19 17.61 -6.55
C PHE A 150 -7.76 18.14 -6.36
N ILE A 151 -6.80 17.55 -7.06
CA ILE A 151 -5.50 18.15 -7.36
C ILE A 151 -5.32 18.08 -8.87
N LYS A 152 -4.79 19.16 -9.47
CA LYS A 152 -4.53 19.25 -10.90
C LYS A 152 -3.06 19.60 -11.13
N ILE A 153 -2.39 18.80 -11.95
CA ILE A 153 -1.08 19.11 -12.51
C ILE A 153 -1.26 19.45 -13.99
N ASP A 154 -0.81 20.63 -14.40
CA ASP A 154 -0.93 21.08 -15.79
C ASP A 154 0.01 20.28 -16.69
N GLY A 155 -0.54 19.77 -17.81
CA GLY A 155 0.17 18.88 -18.74
C GLY A 155 0.58 17.51 -18.17
N GLY A 156 0.28 17.23 -16.90
CA GLY A 156 0.67 16.00 -16.22
C GLY A 156 -0.15 14.78 -16.62
N ALA A 157 0.32 13.61 -16.22
CA ALA A 157 -0.40 12.35 -16.28
C ALA A 157 -0.12 11.53 -15.01
N ILE A 158 -1.13 11.37 -14.14
CA ILE A 158 -0.92 10.77 -12.82
C ILE A 158 -1.02 9.25 -12.93
N ARG A 159 0.13 8.56 -12.79
CA ARG A 159 0.19 7.09 -12.98
C ARG A 159 0.25 6.31 -11.69
N SER A 160 0.75 6.89 -10.62
CA SER A 160 0.88 6.21 -9.34
C SER A 160 0.52 7.14 -8.18
N MET A 161 -0.09 6.61 -7.12
CA MET A 161 -0.28 7.33 -5.87
C MET A 161 -0.29 6.42 -4.65
N ALA A 162 0.06 7.00 -3.51
CA ALA A 162 -0.06 6.36 -2.21
C ALA A 162 -0.42 7.39 -1.15
N LEU A 163 -1.27 6.96 -0.21
CA LEU A 163 -1.68 7.77 0.93
C LEU A 163 -0.81 7.48 2.14
N ASP A 164 -0.53 8.53 2.88
CA ASP A 164 -0.04 8.46 4.25
C ASP A 164 -1.10 9.08 5.17
N PRO A 165 -2.06 8.28 5.65
CA PRO A 165 -3.13 8.78 6.51
C PRO A 165 -2.64 9.19 7.90
N ILE A 166 -1.44 8.76 8.33
CA ILE A 166 -0.87 9.10 9.64
C ILE A 166 -0.36 10.55 9.60
N ASN A 167 0.45 10.88 8.59
CA ASN A 167 0.98 12.23 8.44
C ASN A 167 0.09 13.15 7.57
N LYS A 168 -1.07 12.64 7.14
CA LYS A 168 -2.05 13.34 6.29
C LYS A 168 -1.42 13.82 4.98
N LYS A 169 -0.66 12.95 4.32
CA LYS A 169 0.00 13.22 3.04
C LYS A 169 -0.53 12.33 1.93
N LEU A 170 -0.38 12.83 0.72
CA LEU A 170 -0.60 12.10 -0.53
C LEU A 170 0.66 12.24 -1.38
N TYR A 171 1.14 11.11 -1.88
CA TYR A 171 2.28 11.05 -2.81
C TYR A 171 1.80 10.57 -4.16
N PHE A 172 2.31 11.14 -5.24
CA PHE A 172 1.93 10.70 -6.59
C PHE A 172 3.00 10.99 -7.64
N CYS A 173 3.05 10.13 -8.66
CA CYS A 173 3.99 10.22 -9.78
C CYS A 173 3.29 10.73 -11.03
N ASP A 174 3.92 11.71 -11.69
CA ASP A 174 3.53 12.26 -12.98
C ASP A 174 4.54 11.81 -14.05
N THR A 175 4.06 11.10 -15.07
CA THR A 175 4.90 10.58 -16.15
C THR A 175 5.12 11.53 -17.31
N ASN A 176 4.39 12.64 -17.40
CA ASN A 176 4.62 13.61 -18.48
C ASN A 176 5.64 14.66 -18.07
N ASN A 177 5.60 15.11 -16.80
CA ASN A 177 6.54 16.10 -16.28
C ASN A 177 7.73 15.49 -15.53
N ASN A 178 7.79 14.16 -15.41
CA ASN A 178 8.86 13.41 -14.74
C ASN A 178 9.13 13.87 -13.31
N ASN A 179 8.06 13.97 -12.53
CA ASN A 179 8.11 14.43 -11.16
C ASN A 179 7.32 13.51 -10.22
N LEU A 180 7.85 13.35 -9.01
CA LEU A 180 7.14 12.79 -7.87
C LEU A 180 6.75 13.94 -6.93
N TYR A 181 5.46 14.03 -6.64
CA TYR A 181 4.88 15.08 -5.82
C TYR A 181 4.50 14.57 -4.44
N MET A 182 4.49 15.48 -3.49
CA MET A 182 3.83 15.34 -2.20
C MET A 182 2.81 16.47 -2.05
N SER A 183 1.62 16.14 -1.53
CA SER A 183 0.59 17.10 -1.15
C SER A 183 0.06 16.78 0.25
N ASN A 184 -0.60 17.74 0.89
CA ASN A 184 -1.46 17.41 2.01
C ASN A 184 -2.64 16.57 1.49
N GLN A 185 -3.17 15.67 2.30
CA GLN A 185 -4.28 14.80 1.91
C GLN A 185 -5.60 15.57 1.66
N ASP A 186 -5.67 16.83 2.11
CA ASP A 186 -6.72 17.80 1.79
C ASP A 186 -6.51 18.56 0.47
N GLY A 187 -5.43 18.26 -0.25
CA GLY A 187 -5.09 18.81 -1.58
C GLY A 187 -4.23 20.08 -1.53
N SER A 188 -3.99 20.63 -0.35
CA SER A 188 -3.17 21.84 -0.18
C SER A 188 -1.66 21.53 -0.19
N SER A 189 -0.85 22.56 -0.43
CA SER A 189 0.62 22.48 -0.34
C SER A 189 1.26 21.38 -1.20
N THR A 190 0.80 21.23 -2.44
CA THR A 190 1.41 20.32 -3.42
C THR A 190 2.78 20.85 -3.85
N SER A 191 3.81 20.02 -3.75
CA SER A 191 5.20 20.34 -4.14
C SER A 191 5.90 19.13 -4.75
N ILE A 192 6.85 19.37 -5.65
CA ILE A 192 7.76 18.35 -6.18
C ILE A 192 8.76 17.97 -5.07
N ILE A 193 8.92 16.67 -4.83
CA ILE A 193 9.93 16.15 -3.88
C ILE A 193 11.05 15.39 -4.57
N LEU A 194 10.81 14.88 -5.78
CA LEU A 194 11.84 14.34 -6.68
C LEU A 194 11.53 14.77 -8.12
N SER A 195 12.55 15.23 -8.84
CA SER A 195 12.45 15.67 -10.24
C SER A 195 13.40 14.88 -11.13
N GLY A 196 13.02 14.67 -12.38
CA GLY A 196 13.75 13.82 -13.34
C GLY A 196 13.45 12.33 -13.17
N TYR A 197 12.49 11.98 -12.32
CA TYR A 197 12.03 10.62 -12.09
C TYR A 197 10.54 10.55 -12.37
N TYR A 198 10.15 9.62 -13.24
CA TYR A 198 8.77 9.17 -13.33
C TYR A 198 8.64 7.75 -12.81
N GLY A 199 7.40 7.31 -12.57
CA GLY A 199 7.17 5.97 -12.03
C GLY A 199 5.71 5.55 -12.14
N TYR A 200 5.50 4.23 -12.19
CA TYR A 200 4.18 3.61 -12.30
C TYR A 200 3.70 2.96 -10.99
N ALA A 201 4.52 2.97 -9.93
CA ALA A 201 4.17 2.47 -8.60
C ALA A 201 4.79 3.30 -7.48
N ILE A 202 4.07 3.43 -6.36
CA ILE A 202 4.56 4.04 -5.13
C ILE A 202 3.86 3.41 -3.92
N ALA A 203 4.60 3.25 -2.82
CA ALA A 203 4.08 2.80 -1.54
C ALA A 203 4.75 3.56 -0.39
N VAL A 204 4.03 3.78 0.70
CA VAL A 204 4.54 4.51 1.87
C VAL A 204 4.77 3.55 3.04
N ASP A 205 5.97 3.62 3.62
CA ASP A 205 6.34 3.00 4.89
C ASP A 205 6.38 4.07 5.98
N ASN A 206 5.25 4.27 6.65
CA ASN A 206 5.12 5.24 7.73
C ASN A 206 5.96 4.90 8.95
N LYS A 207 6.21 3.61 9.20
CA LYS A 207 6.95 3.16 10.40
C LYS A 207 8.42 3.55 10.30
N ASN A 208 8.98 3.45 9.10
CA ASN A 208 10.39 3.73 8.84
C ASN A 208 10.63 5.09 8.14
N ASN A 209 9.57 5.88 7.92
CA ASN A 209 9.59 7.17 7.22
C ASN A 209 10.21 7.07 5.82
N LYS A 210 9.72 6.13 5.00
CA LYS A 210 10.21 5.91 3.64
C LYS A 210 9.09 5.88 2.62
N ILE A 211 9.40 6.30 1.39
CA ILE A 211 8.63 5.95 0.20
C ILE A 211 9.41 4.92 -0.62
N TYR A 212 8.71 3.96 -1.19
CA TYR A 212 9.21 3.04 -2.20
C TYR A 212 8.52 3.37 -3.51
N PHE A 213 9.26 3.44 -4.62
CA PHE A 213 8.71 3.86 -5.89
C PHE A 213 9.43 3.20 -7.06
N ASP A 214 8.69 3.02 -8.13
CA ASP A 214 9.25 2.81 -9.46
C ASP A 214 9.97 4.08 -9.88
N ALA A 215 11.26 3.98 -10.20
CA ALA A 215 12.03 5.13 -10.65
C ALA A 215 12.54 4.87 -12.06
N GLN A 216 12.10 5.71 -12.98
CA GLN A 216 12.45 5.68 -14.38
C GLN A 216 12.96 7.05 -14.83
N SER A 217 13.89 7.07 -15.78
CA SER A 217 14.38 8.30 -16.44
C SER A 217 14.23 8.22 -17.96
N ASP A 218 14.14 9.37 -18.63
CA ASP A 218 14.01 9.44 -20.10
C ASP A 218 15.24 8.89 -20.83
N ASP A 219 16.43 9.06 -20.24
CA ASP A 219 17.69 8.56 -20.79
C ASP A 219 17.94 7.06 -20.48
N GLY A 220 17.04 6.42 -19.73
CA GLY A 220 17.12 5.02 -19.35
C GLY A 220 18.23 4.68 -18.34
N THR A 221 18.92 5.68 -17.77
CA THR A 221 19.97 5.45 -16.77
C THR A 221 19.43 5.03 -15.41
N VAL A 222 18.17 5.37 -15.11
CA VAL A 222 17.43 4.97 -13.92
C VAL A 222 16.30 4.04 -14.34
N SER A 223 16.26 2.84 -13.76
CA SER A 223 15.19 1.87 -13.98
C SER A 223 15.14 0.86 -12.83
N GLY A 224 14.01 0.79 -12.13
CA GLY A 224 13.78 -0.22 -11.09
C GLY A 224 13.17 0.32 -9.79
N LEU A 225 13.34 -0.45 -8.72
CA LEU A 225 12.76 -0.14 -7.41
C LEU A 225 13.71 0.75 -6.61
N TYR A 226 13.23 1.92 -6.22
CA TYR A 226 13.97 2.86 -5.38
C TYR A 226 13.23 3.13 -4.08
N ARG A 227 13.98 3.64 -3.10
CA ARG A 227 13.46 4.10 -1.82
C ARG A 227 14.08 5.43 -1.43
N ALA A 228 13.28 6.35 -0.92
CA ALA A 228 13.74 7.63 -0.39
C ALA A 228 13.13 7.93 0.98
N ASN A 229 13.58 9.00 1.64
CA ASN A 229 12.86 9.60 2.75
C ASN A 229 11.48 10.12 2.29
N LEU A 230 10.55 10.33 3.22
CA LEU A 230 9.21 10.89 2.93
C LEU A 230 9.23 12.26 2.24
N ASP A 231 10.34 13.02 2.34
CA ASP A 231 10.53 14.31 1.68
C ASP A 231 11.28 14.18 0.34
N GLY A 232 11.50 12.95 -0.16
CA GLY A 232 12.23 12.66 -1.39
C GLY A 232 13.75 12.61 -1.25
N THR A 233 14.31 13.01 -0.10
CA THR A 233 15.77 13.01 0.07
C THR A 233 16.35 11.59 0.20
N ASN A 234 17.64 11.45 -0.11
CA ASN A 234 18.39 10.19 -0.04
C ASN A 234 17.73 9.02 -0.82
N PRO A 235 17.50 9.17 -2.14
CA PRO A 235 17.05 8.06 -2.97
C PRO A 235 18.14 6.99 -3.03
N VAL A 236 17.74 5.73 -2.82
CA VAL A 236 18.60 4.55 -2.82
C VAL A 236 17.95 3.48 -3.68
N GLU A 237 18.73 2.91 -4.59
CA GLU A 237 18.34 1.76 -5.39
C GLU A 237 18.15 0.52 -4.51
N ILE A 238 17.00 -0.14 -4.64
CA ILE A 238 16.63 -1.37 -3.93
C ILE A 238 16.72 -2.58 -4.85
N ASP A 239 16.37 -2.40 -6.13
CA ASP A 239 16.50 -3.43 -7.16
C ASP A 239 16.70 -2.76 -8.54
N ASN A 240 17.65 -3.27 -9.32
CA ASN A 240 18.05 -2.72 -10.62
C ASN A 240 17.58 -3.60 -11.80
N THR A 241 16.64 -4.51 -11.56
CA THR A 241 16.07 -5.30 -12.65
C THR A 241 15.32 -4.36 -13.58
N GLN A 242 15.77 -4.29 -14.84
CA GLN A 242 15.23 -3.40 -15.85
C GLN A 242 13.81 -3.80 -16.24
N SER A 243 12.85 -3.34 -15.47
CA SER A 243 11.42 -3.47 -15.73
C SER A 243 10.73 -2.28 -15.10
N ARG A 244 9.72 -1.74 -15.78
CA ARG A 244 8.76 -0.86 -15.10
C ARG A 244 8.04 -1.63 -14.01
N ILE A 245 7.87 -0.98 -12.88
CA ILE A 245 7.15 -1.51 -11.73
C ILE A 245 5.79 -0.82 -11.63
N TYR A 246 4.71 -1.60 -11.74
CA TYR A 246 3.34 -1.06 -11.77
C TYR A 246 2.56 -1.32 -10.48
N GLY A 247 3.12 -2.11 -9.57
CA GLY A 247 2.57 -2.34 -8.24
C GLY A 247 3.67 -2.55 -7.22
N ILE A 248 3.54 -1.93 -6.05
CA ILE A 248 4.39 -2.16 -4.88
C ILE A 248 3.47 -2.39 -3.67
N ALA A 249 3.74 -3.44 -2.89
CA ALA A 249 3.10 -3.65 -1.60
C ALA A 249 4.15 -3.95 -0.51
N LEU A 250 3.87 -3.48 0.71
CA LEU A 250 4.80 -3.54 1.84
C LEU A 250 4.23 -4.39 2.96
N ASP A 251 5.05 -5.32 3.45
CA ASP A 251 4.86 -5.94 4.76
C ASP A 251 5.98 -5.43 5.68
N VAL A 252 5.71 -4.24 6.23
CA VAL A 252 6.66 -3.51 7.07
C VAL A 252 7.00 -4.30 8.34
N GLU A 253 6.03 -5.03 8.90
CA GLU A 253 6.22 -5.80 10.13
C GLU A 253 7.13 -7.02 9.92
N ASN A 254 7.12 -7.62 8.74
CA ASN A 254 8.08 -8.69 8.37
C ASN A 254 9.28 -8.19 7.57
N SER A 255 9.45 -6.87 7.42
CA SER A 255 10.53 -6.25 6.65
C SER A 255 10.59 -6.74 5.20
N LYS A 256 9.43 -6.89 4.53
CA LYS A 256 9.32 -7.31 3.13
C LYS A 256 8.72 -6.25 2.22
N VAL A 257 9.20 -6.22 0.98
CA VAL A 257 8.62 -5.50 -0.16
C VAL A 257 8.30 -6.50 -1.27
N TYR A 258 7.15 -6.31 -1.91
CA TYR A 258 6.65 -7.10 -3.02
C TYR A 258 6.38 -6.16 -4.19
N TRP A 259 6.69 -6.57 -5.40
CA TRP A 259 6.43 -5.75 -6.58
C TRP A 259 6.20 -6.56 -7.84
N SER A 260 5.47 -5.97 -8.78
CA SER A 260 5.23 -6.53 -10.12
C SER A 260 6.22 -5.95 -11.12
N GLY A 261 6.98 -6.84 -11.78
CA GLY A 261 7.79 -6.49 -12.95
C GLY A 261 6.97 -6.64 -14.21
N ARG A 262 6.42 -5.53 -14.73
CA ARG A 262 5.57 -5.56 -15.93
C ARG A 262 6.29 -6.15 -17.14
N ASP A 263 7.53 -5.75 -17.35
CA ASP A 263 8.29 -6.06 -18.56
C ASP A 263 9.00 -7.42 -18.45
N THR A 264 9.41 -7.81 -17.23
CA THR A 264 9.93 -9.15 -16.96
C THR A 264 8.85 -10.21 -16.85
N LYS A 265 7.59 -9.82 -16.63
CA LYS A 265 6.45 -10.72 -16.46
C LYS A 265 6.54 -11.59 -15.21
N GLU A 266 6.96 -10.96 -14.11
CA GLU A 266 7.26 -11.63 -12.85
C GLU A 266 6.70 -10.87 -11.65
N ILE A 267 6.46 -11.58 -10.55
CA ILE A 267 6.23 -11.00 -9.22
C ILE A 267 7.44 -11.30 -8.34
N TYR A 268 7.94 -10.29 -7.63
CA TYR A 268 9.11 -10.41 -6.77
C TYR A 268 8.79 -10.14 -5.31
N GLN A 269 9.70 -10.63 -4.45
CA GLN A 269 9.77 -10.25 -3.04
C GLN A 269 11.22 -10.07 -2.62
N ALA A 270 11.51 -9.09 -1.78
CA ALA A 270 12.80 -8.91 -1.13
C ALA A 270 12.60 -8.41 0.31
N ASN A 271 13.70 -8.30 1.06
CA ASN A 271 13.70 -7.48 2.26
C ASN A 271 13.53 -5.99 1.88
N LEU A 272 13.07 -5.14 2.80
CA LEU A 272 12.92 -3.68 2.61
C LEU A 272 14.20 -2.95 2.13
N ASN A 273 15.37 -3.58 2.25
CA ASN A 273 16.65 -3.05 1.77
C ASN A 273 17.15 -3.72 0.47
N GLY A 274 16.30 -4.51 -0.22
CA GLY A 274 16.63 -5.19 -1.48
C GLY A 274 17.31 -6.55 -1.31
N THR A 275 17.82 -6.88 -0.13
CA THR A 275 18.47 -8.17 0.10
C THR A 275 17.48 -9.34 0.07
N LYS A 276 17.97 -10.55 -0.22
CA LYS A 276 17.15 -11.78 -0.29
C LYS A 276 15.98 -11.66 -1.29
N LYS A 277 16.23 -11.02 -2.45
CA LYS A 277 15.29 -11.02 -3.56
C LYS A 277 15.01 -12.44 -4.04
N VAL A 278 13.74 -12.73 -4.28
CA VAL A 278 13.24 -13.98 -4.87
C VAL A 278 12.14 -13.65 -5.89
N THR A 279 11.98 -14.50 -6.90
CA THR A 279 10.87 -14.47 -7.84
C THR A 279 9.78 -15.41 -7.35
N LEU A 280 8.56 -14.91 -7.18
CA LEU A 280 7.40 -15.64 -6.64
C LEU A 280 6.50 -16.23 -7.73
N ALA A 281 6.46 -15.59 -8.90
CA ALA A 281 5.71 -16.04 -10.08
C ALA A 281 6.42 -15.58 -11.36
N THR A 282 6.29 -16.35 -12.43
CA THR A 282 6.87 -16.08 -13.76
C THR A 282 5.88 -16.41 -14.87
N GLY A 283 6.18 -15.99 -16.10
CA GLY A 283 5.36 -16.33 -17.27
C GLY A 283 4.03 -15.59 -17.33
N LEU A 284 3.94 -14.44 -16.66
CA LEU A 284 2.76 -13.59 -16.63
C LEU A 284 2.57 -12.84 -17.97
N GLY A 285 1.40 -12.26 -18.16
CA GLY A 285 1.09 -11.41 -19.30
C GLY A 285 1.77 -10.05 -19.17
N LYS A 286 1.25 -9.18 -18.31
CA LYS A 286 1.81 -7.89 -17.88
C LYS A 286 1.28 -7.57 -16.48
N PRO A 287 1.94 -8.06 -15.41
CA PRO A 287 1.46 -7.84 -14.06
C PRO A 287 1.60 -6.36 -13.67
N ARG A 288 0.56 -5.81 -13.05
CA ARG A 288 0.47 -4.40 -12.65
C ARG A 288 0.17 -4.25 -11.17
N GLY A 289 -0.73 -3.33 -10.78
CA GLY A 289 -1.03 -3.02 -9.39
C GLY A 289 -1.18 -4.28 -8.54
N ILE A 290 -0.73 -4.21 -7.29
CA ILE A 290 -0.61 -5.33 -6.36
C ILE A 290 -1.12 -4.93 -4.98
N PHE A 291 -1.73 -5.86 -4.26
CA PHE A 291 -1.96 -5.73 -2.82
C PHE A 291 -1.75 -7.07 -2.10
N LEU A 292 -1.56 -7.01 -0.78
CA LEU A 292 -1.45 -8.18 0.08
C LEU A 292 -2.74 -8.41 0.84
N LYS A 293 -3.17 -9.66 0.92
CA LYS A 293 -4.34 -10.08 1.71
C LYS A 293 -3.89 -10.92 2.91
N TYR A 294 -4.51 -10.65 4.06
CA TYR A 294 -4.39 -11.50 5.26
C TYR A 294 -5.38 -12.67 5.19
#